data_AF-A0A5B0FX87-F1
#
_entry.id   AF-A0A5B0FX87-F1
#
_cell.length_a   1.000
_cell.length_b   1.000
_cell.length_c   1.000
_cell.angle_alpha   90.00
_cell.angle_beta   90.00
_cell.angle_gamma   90.00
#
_symmetry.space_group_name_H-M   'P 1'
#
loop_
_entity.id
_entity.type
_entity.pdbx_description
1 polymer ?
#
loop_
_entity_poly.entity_id
_entity_poly.type
_entity_poly.pdbx_seq_one_letter_code
_entity_poly.pdbx_strand_id
1 'polypeptide(L)'
;MKRLLPSRYGSLLAAVLLSACTAAWAAEPQPKLAHILLLEAQHLNREESWPAATTAARVAMEAGRREGVNGIVAMLDGGSLLVNLLYKQGKYAEARAAAEEQVEYEEQQTASFGSTVTPDLHGAALLGLAIEASMAAGDRAAVVRLQEKLYSVAKPYSGLWRLSPDEPRLHYELAGLSLPLILGQWKLTKFEPANSRDFDSRVLYTQKSADSHLSAEISLSYDELQRKKTSSQRQEWLKSYDELGEQKARASAMPDLPFDGLTAVKLQRPEPCDGEPCTNVYWTALRGDWRMEIDVIFRSRDEAQAVEQVRKLFAALKWQSAPQLFRERTMAEQNRDMDSHWNTPGGWSKAAELAEQAKPDAFFSEEIARLQTFIGVAQYRRGALDAARRTLDLAVLAWGDGSAKNEKFYKAALDYAADIAYRQRRDTEAVALNRTFIEWQESDASMGWGIPKGENAFVNHWAGMRLPLRVGTYRLRLGDANHFYYENLQTGAQLGLTVGLAQSSDQELESLLRAFMTKKLGLQAGEMHITKFSPKPAEHGEPQATGRKWEFDVTKLPDGKGASEEAPATGVLRETPIKMAFWIVDRKGQRSLLRAPIMDGGQTKAEANLIAQALSL
;
A
#
# COMPACT_ATOMS: atom_id res chain seq x y z
N MET A 1 -99.68 25.17 4.23
CA MET A 1 -99.39 26.45 4.90
C MET A 1 -97.91 26.47 5.32
N LYS A 2 -97.28 27.63 5.18
CA LYS A 2 -95.91 28.10 5.51
C LYS A 2 -95.03 27.26 6.49
N ARG A 3 -93.74 27.12 6.09
CA ARG A 3 -92.42 27.28 6.81
C ARG A 3 -92.29 26.73 8.25
N LEU A 4 -91.25 25.98 8.66
CA LEU A 4 -89.78 26.26 8.66
C LEU A 4 -88.95 24.97 8.96
N LEU A 5 -87.65 24.99 8.58
CA LEU A 5 -86.55 23.99 8.66
C LEU A 5 -85.84 23.93 10.06
N PRO A 6 -84.72 23.17 10.28
CA PRO A 6 -84.40 21.73 10.08
C PRO A 6 -83.48 21.10 11.18
N SER A 7 -83.20 19.78 11.11
CA SER A 7 -81.93 19.08 11.50
C SER A 7 -82.17 17.55 11.55
N ARG A 8 -81.70 16.73 10.58
CA ARG A 8 -80.44 15.94 10.51
C ARG A 8 -80.27 14.77 11.53
N TYR A 9 -80.35 13.52 11.02
CA TYR A 9 -79.37 12.40 11.07
C TYR A 9 -79.96 10.98 11.28
N GLY A 10 -79.38 10.00 10.56
CA GLY A 10 -79.38 8.54 10.84
C GLY A 10 -80.47 7.71 10.13
N SER A 11 -80.27 6.48 9.64
CA SER A 11 -79.21 5.47 9.85
C SER A 11 -79.41 4.23 8.92
N LEU A 12 -78.35 3.40 8.74
CA LEU A 12 -78.32 1.90 8.61
C LEU A 12 -78.81 1.25 7.28
N LEU A 13 -78.34 0.11 6.72
CA LEU A 13 -77.51 -1.10 7.02
C LEU A 13 -77.17 -1.75 5.63
N ALA A 14 -76.16 -2.61 5.35
CA ALA A 14 -75.82 -3.92 5.94
C ALA A 14 -74.47 -4.49 5.38
N ALA A 15 -73.89 -5.43 6.13
CA ALA A 15 -72.71 -6.30 5.87
C ALA A 15 -72.98 -7.35 4.74
N VAL A 16 -72.03 -8.12 4.17
CA VAL A 16 -71.08 -9.11 4.74
C VAL A 16 -70.04 -9.51 3.67
N LEU A 17 -68.78 -9.73 4.08
CA LEU A 17 -67.86 -10.85 3.70
C LEU A 17 -66.41 -10.36 3.67
N LEU A 18 -65.59 -10.83 4.62
CA LEU A 18 -64.27 -11.43 4.40
C LEU A 18 -63.55 -11.59 5.75
N SER A 19 -63.61 -12.83 6.26
CA SER A 19 -62.67 -13.37 7.24
C SER A 19 -61.86 -14.43 6.49
N ALA A 20 -60.57 -14.18 6.29
CA ALA A 20 -59.50 -15.18 6.20
C ALA A 20 -58.14 -14.50 5.96
N CYS A 21 -57.17 -14.85 6.81
CA CYS A 21 -55.71 -14.76 6.59
C CYS A 21 -55.06 -13.36 6.60
N THR A 22 -54.90 -12.77 7.79
CA THR A 22 -53.71 -11.95 8.07
C THR A 22 -52.53 -12.88 8.33
N ALA A 23 -51.84 -13.29 7.28
CA ALA A 23 -50.46 -13.76 7.41
C ALA A 23 -49.61 -12.55 7.79
N ALA A 24 -49.10 -12.52 9.02
CA ALA A 24 -48.10 -11.58 9.45
C ALA A 24 -46.83 -11.74 8.59
N TRP A 25 -46.71 -10.91 7.56
CA TRP A 25 -45.41 -10.61 6.97
C TRP A 25 -44.74 -9.63 7.92
N ALA A 26 -44.08 -10.16 8.95
CA ALA A 26 -43.02 -9.40 9.60
C ALA A 26 -41.95 -9.20 8.53
N ALA A 27 -41.89 -7.98 7.97
CA ALA A 27 -40.76 -7.58 7.16
C ALA A 27 -39.51 -7.81 8.01
N GLU A 28 -38.61 -8.68 7.55
CA GLU A 28 -37.29 -8.79 8.17
C GLU A 28 -36.69 -7.38 8.21
N PRO A 29 -36.24 -6.90 9.38
CA PRO A 29 -35.61 -5.59 9.45
C PRO A 29 -34.42 -5.60 8.49
N GLN A 30 -34.39 -4.64 7.56
CA GLN A 30 -33.24 -4.47 6.68
C GLN A 30 -31.97 -4.45 7.53
N PRO A 31 -30.95 -5.27 7.19
CA PRO A 31 -29.72 -5.28 7.95
C PRO A 31 -29.13 -3.87 7.96
N LYS A 32 -28.92 -3.31 9.16
CA LYS A 32 -28.24 -2.03 9.33
C LYS A 32 -26.85 -2.14 8.69
N LEU A 33 -26.45 -1.13 7.93
CA LEU A 33 -25.10 -1.02 7.34
C LEU A 33 -24.03 -1.06 8.44
N ALA A 34 -22.92 -1.73 8.20
CA ALA A 34 -21.83 -1.91 9.18
C ALA A 34 -21.30 -0.59 9.74
N HIS A 35 -21.21 0.47 8.92
CA HIS A 35 -20.78 1.80 9.37
C HIS A 35 -21.75 2.42 10.40
N ILE A 36 -23.06 2.23 10.25
CA ILE A 36 -24.05 2.72 11.22
C ILE A 36 -23.89 2.00 12.56
N LEU A 37 -23.62 0.69 12.51
CA LEU A 37 -23.36 -0.12 13.71
C LEU A 37 -22.08 0.33 14.43
N LEU A 38 -21.03 0.71 13.68
CA LEU A 38 -19.81 1.28 14.25
C LEU A 38 -20.08 2.60 14.98
N LEU A 39 -20.85 3.51 14.36
CA LEU A 39 -21.22 4.79 14.98
C LEU A 39 -22.04 4.59 16.26
N GLU A 40 -22.94 3.61 16.27
CA GLU A 40 -23.71 3.20 17.45
C GLU A 40 -22.78 2.69 18.57
N ALA A 41 -21.82 1.82 18.25
CA ALA A 41 -20.83 1.34 19.22
C ALA A 41 -19.98 2.48 19.81
N GLN A 42 -19.53 3.42 18.97
CA GLN A 42 -18.77 4.59 19.41
C GLN A 42 -19.60 5.52 20.30
N HIS A 43 -20.89 5.69 19.99
CA HIS A 43 -21.80 6.47 20.82
C HIS A 43 -21.99 5.82 22.19
N LEU A 44 -22.25 4.52 22.24
CA LEU A 44 -22.37 3.77 23.51
C LEU A 44 -21.09 3.80 24.34
N ASN A 45 -19.91 3.81 23.70
CA ASN A 45 -18.63 3.99 24.39
C ASN A 45 -18.52 5.39 25.03
N ARG A 46 -18.98 6.46 24.35
CA ARG A 46 -19.02 7.83 24.91
C ARG A 46 -20.00 7.96 26.07
N GLU A 47 -21.07 7.17 26.08
CA GLU A 47 -22.04 7.08 27.19
C GLU A 47 -21.59 6.15 28.31
N GLU A 48 -20.36 5.61 28.23
CA GLU A 48 -19.79 4.66 29.19
C GLU A 48 -20.59 3.35 29.35
N SER A 49 -21.48 3.05 28.40
CA SER A 49 -22.22 1.78 28.33
C SER A 49 -21.34 0.68 27.73
N TRP A 50 -20.22 0.38 28.39
CA TRP A 50 -19.15 -0.46 27.82
C TRP A 50 -19.59 -1.87 27.40
N PRO A 51 -20.44 -2.61 28.15
CA PRO A 51 -20.91 -3.92 27.70
C PRO A 51 -21.76 -3.86 26.42
N ALA A 52 -22.63 -2.85 26.31
CA ALA A 52 -23.45 -2.64 25.11
C ALA A 52 -22.58 -2.19 23.93
N ALA A 53 -21.64 -1.27 24.15
CA ALA A 53 -20.66 -0.84 23.16
C ALA A 53 -19.81 -2.01 22.65
N THR A 54 -19.43 -2.94 23.53
CA THR A 54 -18.64 -4.14 23.17
C THR A 54 -19.43 -5.04 22.23
N THR A 55 -20.70 -5.26 22.55
CA THR A 55 -21.61 -6.06 21.72
C THR A 55 -21.80 -5.40 20.35
N ALA A 56 -22.08 -4.09 20.33
CA ALA A 56 -22.26 -3.32 19.11
C ALA A 56 -20.98 -3.29 18.25
N ALA A 57 -19.80 -3.14 18.85
CA ALA A 57 -18.52 -3.13 18.13
C ALA A 57 -18.24 -4.49 17.46
N ARG A 58 -18.52 -5.61 18.15
CA ARG A 58 -18.43 -6.95 17.55
C ARG A 58 -19.38 -7.13 16.38
N VAL A 59 -20.64 -6.70 16.54
CA VAL A 59 -21.64 -6.77 15.46
C VAL A 59 -21.24 -5.92 14.26
N ALA A 60 -20.70 -4.71 14.48
CA ALA A 60 -20.21 -3.83 13.43
C ALA A 60 -19.02 -4.46 12.68
N MET A 61 -18.06 -5.03 13.41
CA MET A 61 -16.90 -5.71 12.84
C MET A 61 -17.34 -6.90 11.98
N GLU A 62 -18.21 -7.77 12.48
CA GLU A 62 -18.71 -8.93 11.74
C GLU A 62 -19.58 -8.56 10.54
N ALA A 63 -20.35 -7.48 10.62
CA ALA A 63 -21.08 -6.93 9.49
C ALA A 63 -20.11 -6.41 8.43
N GLY A 64 -19.06 -5.68 8.85
CA GLY A 64 -18.01 -5.18 7.97
C GLY A 64 -17.29 -6.31 7.23
N ARG A 65 -16.98 -7.41 7.92
CA ARG A 65 -16.42 -8.63 7.31
C ARG A 65 -17.32 -9.20 6.20
N ARG A 66 -18.65 -9.19 6.39
CA ARG A 66 -19.62 -9.69 5.39
C ARG A 66 -19.79 -8.74 4.20
N GLU A 67 -19.67 -7.43 4.43
CA GLU A 67 -19.79 -6.39 3.40
C GLU A 67 -18.54 -6.26 2.50
N GLY A 68 -17.43 -6.90 2.88
CA GLY A 68 -16.17 -6.89 2.12
C GLY A 68 -15.56 -5.48 2.03
N VAL A 69 -15.16 -5.06 0.83
CA VAL A 69 -14.51 -3.75 0.61
C VAL A 69 -15.37 -2.59 1.13
N ASN A 70 -16.69 -2.66 0.99
CA ASN A 70 -17.60 -1.61 1.44
C ASN A 70 -17.69 -1.50 2.98
N GLY A 71 -17.33 -2.57 3.70
CA GLY A 71 -17.37 -2.66 5.15
C GLY A 71 -16.01 -2.49 5.83
N ILE A 72 -14.94 -2.19 5.07
CA ILE A 72 -13.56 -2.26 5.59
C ILE A 72 -13.32 -1.35 6.79
N VAL A 73 -13.88 -0.14 6.80
CA VAL A 73 -13.77 0.79 7.93
C VAL A 73 -14.44 0.22 9.18
N ALA A 74 -15.65 -0.33 9.04
CA ALA A 74 -16.38 -0.92 10.15
C ALA A 74 -15.71 -2.19 10.69
N MET A 75 -15.06 -2.96 9.82
CA MET A 75 -14.25 -4.12 10.19
C MET A 75 -13.04 -3.70 11.03
N LEU A 76 -12.21 -2.78 10.52
CA LEU A 76 -10.96 -2.35 11.18
C LEU A 76 -11.23 -1.57 12.46
N ASP A 77 -12.01 -0.49 12.37
CA ASP A 77 -12.28 0.37 13.52
C ASP A 77 -13.16 -0.32 14.56
N GLY A 78 -14.10 -1.17 14.12
CA GLY A 78 -14.93 -1.98 15.00
C GLY A 78 -14.11 -3.00 15.78
N GLY A 79 -13.15 -3.67 15.12
CA GLY A 79 -12.22 -4.60 15.77
C GLY A 79 -11.33 -3.91 16.80
N SER A 80 -10.72 -2.78 16.43
CA SER A 80 -9.91 -1.98 17.37
C SER A 80 -10.75 -1.46 18.56
N LEU A 81 -11.97 -0.98 18.32
CA LEU A 81 -12.87 -0.53 19.38
C LEU A 81 -13.27 -1.68 20.32
N LEU A 82 -13.57 -2.86 19.77
CA LEU A 82 -13.90 -4.07 20.54
C LEU A 82 -12.76 -4.43 21.51
N VAL A 83 -11.52 -4.49 21.03
CA VAL A 83 -10.34 -4.80 21.86
C VAL A 83 -10.18 -3.78 22.99
N ASN A 84 -10.27 -2.49 22.66
CA ASN A 84 -10.16 -1.41 23.64
C ASN A 84 -11.27 -1.46 24.71
N LEU A 85 -12.50 -1.76 24.33
CA LEU A 85 -13.63 -1.88 25.26
C LEU A 85 -13.49 -3.08 26.19
N LEU A 86 -13.05 -4.24 25.68
CA LEU A 86 -12.76 -5.42 26.50
C LEU A 86 -11.63 -5.12 27.49
N TYR A 87 -10.59 -4.41 27.04
CA TYR A 87 -9.49 -3.97 27.90
C TYR A 87 -9.99 -3.07 29.04
N LYS A 88 -10.83 -2.05 28.73
CA LYS A 88 -11.42 -1.14 29.74
C LYS A 88 -12.24 -1.87 30.79
N GLN A 89 -12.89 -2.97 30.42
CA GLN A 89 -13.68 -3.81 31.33
C GLN A 89 -12.83 -4.79 32.16
N GLY A 90 -11.50 -4.78 32.04
CA GLY A 90 -10.61 -5.73 32.71
C GLY A 90 -10.66 -7.15 32.11
N LYS A 91 -11.30 -7.32 30.95
CA LYS A 91 -11.42 -8.61 30.25
C LYS A 91 -10.20 -8.86 29.36
N TYR A 92 -9.02 -8.88 29.96
CA TYR A 92 -7.75 -8.88 29.23
C TYR A 92 -7.54 -10.11 28.34
N ALA A 93 -7.93 -11.29 28.82
CA ALA A 93 -7.84 -12.51 28.00
C ALA A 93 -8.76 -12.47 26.77
N GLU A 94 -9.98 -11.91 26.91
CA GLU A 94 -10.92 -11.71 25.79
C GLU A 94 -10.41 -10.63 24.83
N ALA A 95 -9.84 -9.54 25.34
CA ALA A 95 -9.26 -8.47 24.52
C ALA A 95 -8.10 -8.99 23.65
N ARG A 96 -7.20 -9.79 24.24
CA ARG A 96 -6.14 -10.49 23.49
C ARG A 96 -6.73 -11.38 22.40
N ALA A 97 -7.67 -12.26 22.76
CA ALA A 97 -8.26 -13.19 21.81
C ALA A 97 -8.95 -12.47 20.63
N ALA A 98 -9.65 -11.36 20.90
CA ALA A 98 -10.28 -10.55 19.86
C ALA A 98 -9.25 -9.88 18.93
N ALA A 99 -8.12 -9.40 19.46
CA ALA A 99 -7.05 -8.83 18.66
C ALA A 99 -6.38 -9.89 17.78
N GLU A 100 -6.07 -11.07 18.33
CA GLU A 100 -5.49 -12.19 17.58
C GLU A 100 -6.43 -12.71 16.49
N GLU A 101 -7.74 -12.81 16.79
CA GLU A 101 -8.78 -13.20 15.83
C GLU A 101 -8.81 -12.23 14.63
N GLN A 102 -8.72 -10.93 14.89
CA GLN A 102 -8.76 -9.91 13.84
C GLN A 102 -7.50 -9.93 12.97
N VAL A 103 -6.32 -10.05 13.59
CA VAL A 103 -5.04 -10.20 12.86
C VAL A 103 -5.07 -11.46 11.99
N GLU A 104 -5.51 -12.60 12.54
CA GLU A 104 -5.61 -13.84 11.77
C GLU A 104 -6.60 -13.72 10.61
N TYR A 105 -7.74 -13.06 10.82
CA TYR A 105 -8.71 -12.81 9.75
C TYR A 105 -8.09 -11.98 8.62
N GLU A 106 -7.37 -10.91 8.94
CA GLU A 106 -6.69 -10.05 7.95
C GLU A 106 -5.60 -10.79 7.19
N GLU A 107 -4.82 -11.64 7.87
CA GLU A 107 -3.82 -12.50 7.25
C GLU A 107 -4.45 -13.54 6.30
N GLN A 108 -5.55 -14.17 6.72
CA GLN A 108 -6.30 -15.11 5.90
C GLN A 108 -6.90 -14.45 4.66
N GLN A 109 -7.48 -13.25 4.82
CA GLN A 109 -8.00 -12.47 3.67
C GLN A 109 -6.86 -12.17 2.70
N THR A 110 -5.75 -11.63 3.18
CA THR A 110 -4.55 -11.33 2.38
C THR A 110 -4.06 -12.57 1.64
N ALA A 111 -3.93 -13.71 2.32
CA ALA A 111 -3.50 -14.98 1.73
C ALA A 111 -4.51 -15.55 0.72
N SER A 112 -5.82 -15.40 0.97
CA SER A 112 -6.88 -15.90 0.11
C SER A 112 -7.00 -15.13 -1.20
N PHE A 113 -6.76 -13.82 -1.16
CA PHE A 113 -6.64 -12.99 -2.36
C PHE A 113 -5.27 -13.14 -3.05
N GLY A 114 -4.31 -13.82 -2.41
CA GLY A 114 -2.93 -13.90 -2.89
C GLY A 114 -2.20 -12.56 -2.87
N SER A 115 -2.76 -11.57 -2.15
CA SER A 115 -2.25 -10.22 -2.07
C SER A 115 -0.94 -10.18 -1.29
N THR A 116 0.04 -9.47 -1.83
CA THR A 116 1.38 -9.31 -1.24
C THR A 116 1.66 -7.88 -0.81
N VAL A 117 0.68 -6.98 -0.93
CA VAL A 117 0.98 -5.57 -1.19
C VAL A 117 0.93 -4.66 0.04
N THR A 118 0.02 -4.88 0.98
CA THR A 118 -0.23 -3.90 2.05
C THR A 118 0.66 -4.19 3.27
N PRO A 119 1.48 -3.22 3.72
CA PRO A 119 1.99 -3.24 5.08
C PRO A 119 0.80 -3.20 6.03
N ASP A 120 0.65 -4.24 6.84
CA ASP A 120 -0.47 -4.38 7.78
C ASP A 120 -0.27 -3.49 9.01
N LEU A 121 -0.35 -2.18 8.80
CA LEU A 121 -0.22 -1.17 9.87
C LEU A 121 -1.32 -1.35 10.93
N HIS A 122 -2.50 -1.85 10.52
CA HIS A 122 -3.61 -2.12 11.44
C HIS A 122 -3.31 -3.35 12.31
N GLY A 123 -2.88 -4.46 11.70
CA GLY A 123 -2.49 -5.66 12.42
C GLY A 123 -1.33 -5.43 13.38
N ALA A 124 -0.33 -4.61 13.02
CA ALA A 124 0.74 -4.22 13.94
C ALA A 124 0.21 -3.48 15.18
N ALA A 125 -0.75 -2.57 15.01
CA ALA A 125 -1.39 -1.86 16.13
C ALA A 125 -2.21 -2.80 17.02
N LEU A 126 -2.98 -3.72 16.42
CA LEU A 126 -3.73 -4.74 17.15
C LEU A 126 -2.81 -5.69 17.93
N LEU A 127 -1.67 -6.08 17.37
CA LEU A 127 -0.66 -6.86 18.08
C LEU A 127 -0.13 -6.11 19.31
N GLY A 128 0.10 -4.80 19.20
CA GLY A 128 0.45 -3.95 20.34
C GLY A 128 -0.59 -3.99 21.46
N LEU A 129 -1.88 -3.91 21.13
CA LEU A 129 -2.98 -4.05 22.09
C LEU A 129 -3.08 -5.46 22.68
N ALA A 130 -2.81 -6.50 21.88
CA ALA A 130 -2.78 -7.88 22.35
C ALA A 130 -1.63 -8.11 23.35
N ILE A 131 -0.46 -7.50 23.12
CA ILE A 131 0.69 -7.51 24.02
C ILE A 131 0.33 -6.83 25.34
N GLU A 132 -0.31 -5.67 25.28
CA GLU A 132 -0.83 -4.95 26.46
C GLU A 132 -1.77 -5.83 27.29
N ALA A 133 -2.76 -6.43 26.63
CA ALA A 133 -3.75 -7.28 27.28
C ALA A 133 -3.11 -8.54 27.89
N SER A 134 -2.17 -9.16 27.18
CA SER A 134 -1.44 -10.34 27.67
C SER A 134 -0.62 -10.02 28.93
N MET A 135 0.04 -8.87 28.95
CA MET A 135 0.80 -8.44 30.12
C MET A 135 -0.13 -8.17 31.32
N ALA A 136 -1.27 -7.51 31.11
CA ALA A 136 -2.26 -7.26 32.15
C ALA A 136 -2.91 -8.55 32.68
N ALA A 137 -3.06 -9.56 31.83
CA ALA A 137 -3.51 -10.90 32.23
C ALA A 137 -2.44 -11.74 32.94
N GLY A 138 -1.19 -11.27 33.01
CA GLY A 138 -0.06 -12.01 33.59
C GLY A 138 0.51 -13.12 32.69
N ASP A 139 0.10 -13.17 31.42
CA ASP A 139 0.52 -14.20 30.46
C ASP A 139 1.77 -13.78 29.70
N ARG A 140 2.94 -13.97 30.34
CA ARG A 140 4.23 -13.62 29.73
C ARG A 140 4.57 -14.47 28.51
N ALA A 141 4.10 -15.71 28.42
CA ALA A 141 4.34 -16.56 27.27
C ALA A 141 3.62 -16.01 26.03
N ALA A 142 2.39 -15.55 26.19
CA ALA A 142 1.66 -14.85 25.12
C ALA A 142 2.35 -13.55 24.69
N VAL A 143 2.90 -12.77 25.64
CA VAL A 143 3.67 -11.54 25.29
C VAL A 143 4.84 -11.86 24.36
N VAL A 144 5.67 -12.87 24.69
CA VAL A 144 6.83 -13.24 23.86
C VAL A 144 6.39 -13.68 22.46
N ARG A 145 5.40 -14.57 22.37
CA ARG A 145 4.84 -15.03 21.08
C ARG A 145 4.32 -13.87 20.23
N LEU A 146 3.61 -12.93 20.85
CA LEU A 146 3.05 -11.77 20.15
C LEU A 146 4.14 -10.78 19.72
N GLN A 147 5.23 -10.64 20.47
CA GLN A 147 6.39 -9.83 20.07
C GLN A 147 7.15 -10.46 18.90
N GLU A 148 7.29 -11.79 18.86
CA GLU A 148 7.82 -12.52 17.69
C GLU A 148 6.92 -12.32 16.45
N LYS A 149 5.60 -12.36 16.66
CA LYS A 149 4.63 -12.07 15.60
C LYS A 149 4.70 -10.63 15.12
N LEU A 150 4.83 -9.67 16.04
CA LEU A 150 5.03 -8.24 15.72
C LEU A 150 6.29 -8.04 14.86
N TYR A 151 7.40 -8.67 15.24
CA TYR A 151 8.62 -8.65 14.42
C TYR A 151 8.39 -9.24 13.02
N SER A 152 7.65 -10.35 12.92
CA SER A 152 7.36 -11.01 11.64
C SER A 152 6.43 -10.18 10.74
N VAL A 153 5.40 -9.55 11.31
CA VAL A 153 4.45 -8.69 10.59
C VAL A 153 5.10 -7.39 10.12
N ALA A 154 6.00 -6.82 10.93
CA ALA A 154 6.79 -5.65 10.54
C ALA A 154 7.74 -5.90 9.36
N LYS A 155 8.02 -7.19 9.03
CA LYS A 155 8.88 -7.63 7.91
C LYS A 155 10.19 -6.82 7.81
N PRO A 156 10.97 -6.71 8.89
CA PRO A 156 12.21 -5.97 8.85
C PRO A 156 13.22 -6.66 7.93
N TYR A 157 14.05 -5.88 7.24
CA TYR A 157 15.11 -6.45 6.42
C TYR A 157 16.10 -7.24 7.29
N SER A 158 16.20 -8.55 7.03
CA SER A 158 16.96 -9.49 7.87
C SER A 158 18.47 -9.20 7.93
N GLY A 159 19.02 -8.46 6.96
CA GLY A 159 20.40 -7.99 6.99
C GLY A 159 20.67 -6.88 8.02
N LEU A 160 19.62 -6.22 8.54
CA LEU A 160 19.73 -5.10 9.47
C LEU A 160 19.18 -5.42 10.86
N TRP A 161 18.12 -6.21 10.93
CA TRP A 161 17.41 -6.48 12.16
C TRP A 161 17.39 -7.97 12.46
N ARG A 162 17.64 -8.32 13.72
CA ARG A 162 17.39 -9.67 14.22
C ARG A 162 16.68 -9.64 15.55
N LEU A 163 15.82 -10.63 15.75
CA LEU A 163 15.33 -11.01 17.06
C LEU A 163 16.29 -12.08 17.60
N SER A 164 16.89 -11.84 18.76
CA SER A 164 17.77 -12.85 19.37
C SER A 164 16.91 -13.91 20.08
N PRO A 165 17.08 -15.21 19.79
CA PRO A 165 16.34 -16.28 20.45
C PRO A 165 16.86 -16.55 21.88
N ASP A 166 18.13 -16.25 22.15
CA ASP A 166 18.80 -16.55 23.43
C ASP A 166 18.74 -15.38 24.42
N GLU A 167 18.59 -14.15 23.91
CA GLU A 167 18.36 -12.94 24.69
C GLU A 167 17.11 -12.26 24.10
N PRO A 168 16.00 -12.05 24.84
CA PRO A 168 14.77 -11.47 24.30
C PRO A 168 14.98 -9.98 24.00
N ARG A 169 15.68 -9.70 22.91
CA ARG A 169 16.15 -8.39 22.50
C ARG A 169 16.04 -8.25 20.98
N LEU A 170 15.64 -7.06 20.58
CA LEU A 170 15.67 -6.61 19.20
C LEU A 170 17.03 -5.97 18.93
N HIS A 171 17.73 -6.46 17.92
CA HIS A 171 19.03 -5.93 17.51
C HIS A 171 18.91 -5.22 16.17
N TYR A 172 19.40 -3.98 16.13
CA TYR A 172 19.69 -3.23 14.91
C TYR A 172 21.19 -3.32 14.65
N GLU A 173 21.60 -4.29 13.84
CA GLU A 173 23.00 -4.64 13.59
C GLU A 173 23.80 -3.48 13.01
N LEU A 174 23.23 -2.79 12.01
CA LEU A 174 23.89 -1.67 11.34
C LEU A 174 24.23 -0.53 12.31
N ALA A 175 23.33 -0.22 13.24
CA ALA A 175 23.55 0.84 14.20
C ALA A 175 24.23 0.36 15.49
N GLY A 176 24.48 -0.94 15.65
CA GLY A 176 24.91 -1.54 16.91
C GLY A 176 23.99 -1.21 18.09
N LEU A 177 22.69 -1.05 17.82
CA LEU A 177 21.66 -0.77 18.83
C LEU A 177 20.99 -2.10 19.24
N SER A 178 20.78 -2.26 20.53
CA SER A 178 20.12 -3.43 21.09
C SER A 178 19.14 -3.03 22.19
N LEU A 179 17.91 -3.51 22.03
CA LEU A 179 16.71 -3.04 22.69
C LEU A 179 16.03 -4.23 23.40
N PRO A 180 15.71 -4.15 24.70
CA PRO A 180 15.06 -5.26 25.42
C PRO A 180 13.61 -5.42 24.96
N LEU A 181 13.12 -6.63 24.69
CA LEU A 181 11.68 -6.80 24.37
C LEU A 181 10.79 -6.60 25.60
N ILE A 182 11.27 -7.03 26.77
CA ILE A 182 10.61 -6.88 28.06
C ILE A 182 11.65 -6.49 29.11
N LEU A 183 11.32 -5.51 29.97
CA LEU A 183 12.14 -5.11 31.11
C LEU A 183 11.24 -4.74 32.30
N GLY A 184 11.08 -5.65 33.24
CA GLY A 184 10.16 -5.45 34.36
C GLY A 184 8.72 -5.34 33.86
N GLN A 185 8.16 -4.13 33.87
CA GLN A 185 6.81 -3.81 33.36
C GLN A 185 6.84 -3.10 32.00
N TRP A 186 8.02 -2.71 31.52
CA TRP A 186 8.19 -2.23 30.16
C TRP A 186 8.07 -3.39 29.18
N LYS A 187 7.33 -3.16 28.09
CA LYS A 187 7.20 -4.10 26.99
C LYS A 187 7.18 -3.35 25.67
N LEU A 188 7.85 -3.92 24.67
CA LEU A 188 7.78 -3.46 23.29
C LEU A 188 6.39 -3.78 22.73
N THR A 189 5.65 -2.77 22.28
CA THR A 189 4.30 -2.89 21.72
C THR A 189 4.18 -2.41 20.28
N LYS A 190 5.16 -1.64 19.78
CA LYS A 190 5.23 -1.20 18.39
C LYS A 190 6.66 -1.35 17.88
N PHE A 191 6.79 -1.77 16.63
CA PHE A 191 8.08 -1.84 15.94
C PHE A 191 7.90 -1.49 14.47
N GLU A 192 8.57 -0.42 14.03
CA GLU A 192 8.66 0.03 12.65
C GLU A 192 10.15 0.06 12.27
N PRO A 193 10.64 -0.90 11.48
CA PRO A 193 12.04 -0.92 11.06
C PRO A 193 12.34 0.19 10.04
N ALA A 194 13.55 0.75 10.11
CA ALA A 194 14.04 1.62 9.04
C ALA A 194 14.26 0.80 7.76
N ASN A 195 13.61 1.22 6.68
CA ASN A 195 13.67 0.59 5.37
C ASN A 195 14.49 1.37 4.35
N SER A 196 14.81 2.63 4.66
CA SER A 196 15.67 3.52 3.91
C SER A 196 16.47 4.41 4.88
N ARG A 197 17.43 5.15 4.33
CA ARG A 197 18.35 5.99 5.11
C ARG A 197 17.69 7.24 5.68
N ASP A 198 16.71 7.77 4.98
CA ASP A 198 15.95 8.98 5.34
C ASP A 198 14.76 8.71 6.26
N PHE A 199 14.42 7.44 6.48
CA PHE A 199 13.42 7.03 7.44
C PHE A 199 14.05 6.56 8.75
N ASP A 200 13.39 6.89 9.84
CA ASP A 200 13.76 6.45 11.18
C ASP A 200 13.14 5.10 11.50
N SER A 201 13.90 4.26 12.22
CA SER A 201 13.31 3.11 12.88
C SER A 201 12.64 3.57 14.15
N ARG A 202 11.41 3.10 14.43
CA ARG A 202 10.66 3.45 15.64
C ARG A 202 10.30 2.23 16.46
N VAL A 203 10.43 2.35 17.76
CA VAL A 203 9.93 1.36 18.72
C VAL A 203 9.14 2.05 19.81
N LEU A 204 8.02 1.47 20.22
CA LEU A 204 7.23 1.96 21.34
C LEU A 204 7.32 0.97 22.50
N TYR A 205 7.74 1.50 23.63
CA TYR A 205 7.61 0.85 24.92
C TYR A 205 6.43 1.43 25.67
N THR A 206 5.68 0.56 26.32
CA THR A 206 4.60 0.97 27.22
C THR A 206 4.71 0.25 28.54
N GLN A 207 4.31 0.95 29.58
CA GLN A 207 4.20 0.45 30.94
C GLN A 207 2.87 0.96 31.50
N LYS A 208 2.03 0.02 31.94
CA LYS A 208 0.78 0.35 32.61
C LYS A 208 0.78 -0.27 34.00
N SER A 209 0.55 0.56 35.01
CA SER A 209 0.27 0.16 36.39
C SER A 209 -1.10 0.68 36.78
N ALA A 210 -1.62 0.27 37.95
CA ALA A 210 -3.00 0.54 38.36
C ALA A 210 -3.43 2.02 38.19
N ASP A 211 -2.51 2.97 38.41
CA ASP A 211 -2.80 4.42 38.36
C ASP A 211 -1.94 5.25 37.38
N SER A 212 -1.00 4.61 36.67
CA SER A 212 -0.01 5.27 35.81
C SER A 212 0.14 4.61 34.45
N HIS A 213 0.15 5.42 33.39
CA HIS A 213 0.50 5.04 32.03
C HIS A 213 1.76 5.80 31.60
N LEU A 214 2.80 5.05 31.31
CA LEU A 214 4.09 5.56 30.87
C LEU A 214 4.39 4.95 29.50
N SER A 215 4.74 5.80 28.53
CA SER A 215 5.19 5.35 27.21
C SER A 215 6.53 5.96 26.87
N ALA A 216 7.38 5.23 26.15
CA ALA A 216 8.63 5.70 25.62
C ALA A 216 8.73 5.28 24.14
N GLU A 217 8.63 6.24 23.24
CA GLU A 217 8.95 6.02 21.83
C GLU A 217 10.45 6.29 21.62
N ILE A 218 11.14 5.39 20.94
CA ILE A 218 12.56 5.53 20.61
C ILE A 218 12.69 5.44 19.10
N SER A 219 13.23 6.50 18.52
CA SER A 219 13.48 6.64 17.09
C SER A 219 14.97 6.72 16.82
N LEU A 220 15.45 6.01 15.79
CA LEU A 220 16.84 6.05 15.36
C LEU A 220 16.92 6.29 13.85
N SER A 221 17.66 7.32 13.44
CA SER A 221 17.88 7.69 12.05
C SER A 221 19.36 7.93 11.74
N TYR A 222 19.70 7.84 10.46
CA TYR A 222 21.00 8.25 9.95
C TYR A 222 20.86 9.60 9.24
N ASP A 223 21.55 10.64 9.72
CA ASP A 223 21.45 11.99 9.18
C ASP A 223 22.75 12.35 8.43
N GLU A 224 22.71 12.22 7.10
CA GLU A 224 23.84 12.52 6.22
C GLU A 224 24.33 13.98 6.36
N LEU A 225 23.48 14.91 6.79
CA LEU A 225 23.83 16.33 6.96
C LEU A 225 24.77 16.55 8.15
N GLN A 226 24.85 15.61 9.10
CA GLN A 226 25.74 15.69 10.25
C GLN A 226 27.20 15.43 9.87
N ARG A 227 27.46 14.79 8.73
CA ARG A 227 28.81 14.39 8.30
C ARG A 227 29.79 15.55 8.19
N LYS A 228 29.34 16.66 7.59
CA LYS A 228 30.17 17.85 7.34
C LYS A 228 30.20 18.82 8.53
N LYS A 229 29.51 18.48 9.63
CA LYS A 229 29.44 19.33 10.83
C LYS A 229 30.52 18.97 11.84
N THR A 230 31.20 19.98 12.37
CA THR A 230 32.07 19.86 13.54
C THR A 230 31.25 19.61 14.81
N SER A 231 31.88 19.17 15.90
CA SER A 231 31.20 18.99 17.19
C SER A 231 30.47 20.25 17.67
N SER A 232 31.07 21.44 17.48
CA SER A 232 30.42 22.71 17.84
C SER A 232 29.21 23.01 16.96
N GLN A 233 29.28 22.74 15.66
CA GLN A 233 28.14 22.91 14.74
C GLN A 233 27.01 21.92 15.02
N ARG A 234 27.33 20.70 15.45
CA ARG A 234 26.33 19.71 15.89
C ARG A 234 25.64 20.17 17.16
N GLN A 235 26.39 20.70 18.12
CA GLN A 235 25.82 21.23 19.36
C GLN A 235 24.96 22.47 19.10
N GLU A 236 25.36 23.36 18.20
CA GLU A 236 24.53 24.49 17.77
C GLU A 236 23.27 24.03 17.03
N TRP A 237 23.37 23.03 16.16
CA TRP A 237 22.21 22.45 15.50
C TRP A 237 21.23 21.86 16.52
N LEU A 238 21.72 21.15 17.54
CA LEU A 238 20.86 20.65 18.63
C LEU A 238 20.22 21.78 19.44
N LYS A 239 20.87 22.93 19.63
CA LYS A 239 20.23 24.09 20.28
C LYS A 239 19.04 24.64 19.49
N SER A 240 19.00 24.48 18.17
CA SER A 240 17.79 24.87 17.41
C SER A 240 16.55 24.06 17.82
N TYR A 241 16.73 22.84 18.35
CA TYR A 241 15.65 22.06 18.99
C TYR A 241 15.25 22.63 20.36
N ASP A 242 16.17 23.28 21.08
CA ASP A 242 15.87 24.03 22.31
C ASP A 242 15.03 25.29 22.01
N GLU A 243 15.19 25.94 20.85
CA GLU A 243 14.63 27.28 20.57
C GLU A 243 13.17 27.31 20.02
N LEU A 244 12.60 26.16 19.61
CA LEU A 244 11.21 26.09 19.10
C LEU A 244 10.13 26.07 20.21
N GLY A 245 9.78 27.21 20.83
CA GLY A 245 8.49 27.41 21.55
C GLY A 245 8.55 27.95 23.00
N GLU A 246 7.60 28.82 23.36
CA GLU A 246 7.53 29.62 24.61
C GLU A 246 7.26 28.84 25.93
N GLN A 247 7.12 27.51 25.90
CA GLN A 247 6.74 26.69 27.08
C GLN A 247 7.69 25.52 27.34
N LYS A 248 9.00 25.76 27.36
CA LYS A 248 10.01 24.72 27.63
C LYS A 248 10.71 24.92 28.97
N ALA A 249 10.75 23.87 29.78
CA ALA A 249 11.62 23.78 30.95
C ALA A 249 12.72 22.74 30.69
N ARG A 250 13.90 22.94 31.27
CA ARG A 250 14.94 21.89 31.30
C ARG A 250 14.44 20.73 32.17
N ALA A 251 14.41 19.52 31.64
CA ALA A 251 13.96 18.33 32.36
C ALA A 251 15.03 17.80 33.36
N SER A 252 15.52 18.65 34.27
CA SER A 252 16.68 18.32 35.12
C SER A 252 16.51 17.08 35.99
N ALA A 253 15.28 16.73 36.38
CA ALA A 253 14.98 15.55 37.19
C ALA A 253 15.07 14.22 36.41
N MET A 254 14.89 14.26 35.10
CA MET A 254 14.93 13.07 34.24
C MET A 254 16.36 12.57 34.02
N PRO A 255 16.60 11.26 33.90
CA PRO A 255 17.95 10.74 33.66
C PRO A 255 18.50 11.18 32.30
N ASP A 256 19.81 11.32 32.21
CA ASP A 256 20.51 11.47 30.93
C ASP A 256 20.69 10.11 30.25
N LEU A 257 20.98 10.14 28.95
CA LEU A 257 21.24 8.92 28.20
C LEU A 257 22.59 8.30 28.60
N PRO A 258 22.66 6.97 28.81
CA PRO A 258 23.81 6.32 29.42
C PRO A 258 24.88 5.92 28.39
N PHE A 259 25.03 6.68 27.30
CA PHE A 259 26.01 6.37 26.26
C PHE A 259 27.12 7.42 26.26
N ASP A 260 28.37 6.93 26.28
CA ASP A 260 29.54 7.80 26.29
C ASP A 260 29.72 8.51 24.94
N GLY A 261 30.19 9.76 25.00
CA GLY A 261 30.56 10.55 23.82
C GLY A 261 29.38 11.08 22.99
N LEU A 262 28.16 11.08 23.55
CA LEU A 262 27.00 11.71 22.92
C LEU A 262 27.03 13.23 23.03
N THR A 263 26.52 13.90 22.00
CA THR A 263 25.99 15.26 22.14
C THR A 263 24.47 15.15 22.25
N ALA A 264 23.87 15.57 23.34
CA ALA A 264 22.43 15.42 23.57
C ALA A 264 21.79 16.68 24.17
N VAL A 265 20.53 16.91 23.81
CA VAL A 265 19.64 17.88 24.45
C VAL A 265 18.42 17.16 25.01
N LYS A 266 17.85 17.73 26.08
CA LYS A 266 16.73 17.14 26.81
C LYS A 266 15.75 18.23 27.22
N LEU A 267 14.51 18.08 26.81
CA LEU A 267 13.47 19.11 26.92
C LEU A 267 12.20 18.52 27.52
N GLN A 268 11.50 19.32 28.32
CA GLN A 268 10.20 18.96 28.88
C GLN A 268 9.12 19.90 28.34
N ARG A 269 7.97 19.33 27.99
CA ARG A 269 6.77 20.05 27.57
C ARG A 269 5.53 19.50 28.29
N PRO A 270 4.60 20.38 28.71
CA PRO A 270 3.27 19.92 29.12
C PRO A 270 2.48 19.47 27.88
N GLU A 271 1.74 18.37 28.01
CA GLU A 271 0.88 17.84 26.96
C GLU A 271 -0.45 17.38 27.57
N PRO A 272 -1.59 17.55 26.90
CA PRO A 272 -2.86 17.01 27.40
C PRO A 272 -2.92 15.48 27.20
N CYS A 273 -3.33 14.73 28.23
CA CYS A 273 -3.65 13.29 28.12
C CYS A 273 -5.01 12.99 28.75
N ASP A 274 -5.98 12.54 27.98
CA ASP A 274 -7.25 12.00 28.49
C ASP A 274 -7.94 12.85 29.60
N GLY A 275 -7.87 14.18 29.46
CA GLY A 275 -8.46 15.12 30.44
C GLY A 275 -7.61 15.39 31.69
N GLU A 276 -6.42 14.79 31.82
CA GLU A 276 -5.43 15.05 32.87
C GLU A 276 -4.15 15.72 32.28
N PRO A 277 -3.40 16.48 33.09
CA PRO A 277 -2.10 17.02 32.67
C PRO A 277 -1.05 15.91 32.55
N CYS A 278 -0.44 15.82 31.38
CA CYS A 278 0.71 14.97 31.09
C CYS A 278 1.97 15.81 30.93
N THR A 279 3.09 15.12 31.03
CA THR A 279 4.41 15.65 30.73
C THR A 279 5.04 14.77 29.67
N ASN A 280 5.50 15.41 28.61
CA ASN A 280 6.30 14.79 27.56
C ASN A 280 7.74 15.29 27.69
N VAL A 281 8.68 14.36 27.75
CA VAL A 281 10.12 14.65 27.79
C VAL A 281 10.77 14.08 26.56
N TYR A 282 11.50 14.94 25.86
CA TYR A 282 12.15 14.66 24.58
C TYR A 282 13.66 14.65 24.80
N TRP A 283 14.33 13.60 24.34
CA TRP A 283 15.78 13.56 24.19
C TRP A 283 16.13 13.54 22.72
N THR A 284 17.06 14.38 22.29
CA THR A 284 17.66 14.30 20.96
C THR A 284 19.16 14.16 21.14
N ALA A 285 19.72 13.04 20.69
CA ALA A 285 21.13 12.70 20.84
C ALA A 285 21.78 12.37 19.51
N LEU A 286 23.01 12.83 19.33
CA LEU A 286 23.85 12.56 18.17
C LEU A 286 25.05 11.71 18.58
N ARG A 287 25.30 10.66 17.79
CA ARG A 287 26.53 9.87 17.83
C ARG A 287 27.10 9.75 16.42
N GLY A 288 28.09 10.58 16.12
CA GLY A 288 28.59 10.70 14.75
C GLY A 288 27.50 11.22 13.81
N ASP A 289 27.15 10.42 12.82
CA ASP A 289 26.15 10.75 11.79
C ASP A 289 24.77 10.11 12.11
N TRP A 290 24.66 9.44 13.26
CA TRP A 290 23.42 8.84 13.76
C TRP A 290 22.71 9.75 14.75
N ARG A 291 21.38 9.78 14.66
CA ARG A 291 20.50 10.54 15.55
C ARG A 291 19.51 9.62 16.24
N MET A 292 19.46 9.73 17.56
CA MET A 292 18.47 9.08 18.41
C MET A 292 17.53 10.13 18.98
N GLU A 293 16.23 9.90 18.84
CA GLU A 293 15.17 10.69 19.45
C GLU A 293 14.39 9.78 20.40
N ILE A 294 14.11 10.25 21.61
CA ILE A 294 13.34 9.49 22.60
C ILE A 294 12.28 10.41 23.19
N ASP A 295 11.03 9.97 23.13
CA ASP A 295 9.88 10.71 23.63
C ASP A 295 9.20 9.92 24.72
N VAL A 296 9.18 10.46 25.94
CA VAL A 296 8.59 9.81 27.11
C VAL A 296 7.40 10.61 27.60
N ILE A 297 6.23 9.97 27.61
CA ILE A 297 4.97 10.57 28.06
C ILE A 297 4.51 9.89 29.34
N PHE A 298 4.15 10.69 30.34
CA PHE A 298 3.60 10.24 31.61
C PHE A 298 2.66 11.29 32.22
N ARG A 299 1.78 10.86 33.12
CA ARG A 299 0.95 11.77 33.90
C ARG A 299 1.82 12.59 34.84
N SER A 300 1.61 13.90 34.92
CA SER A 300 2.50 14.78 35.69
C SER A 300 2.60 14.43 37.18
N ARG A 301 1.57 13.82 37.76
CA ARG A 301 1.58 13.36 39.17
C ARG A 301 2.52 12.17 39.43
N ASP A 302 2.93 11.44 38.39
CA ASP A 302 3.73 10.21 38.48
C ASP A 302 5.23 10.44 38.22
N GLU A 303 5.71 11.69 38.24
CA GLU A 303 7.08 12.07 37.84
C GLU A 303 8.17 11.23 38.54
N ALA A 304 8.07 11.04 39.86
CA ALA A 304 9.07 10.27 40.62
C ALA A 304 9.16 8.81 40.15
N GLN A 305 8.01 8.18 39.85
CA GLN A 305 7.96 6.84 39.29
C GLN A 305 8.50 6.83 37.87
N ALA A 306 8.13 7.81 37.03
CA ALA A 306 8.63 7.93 35.67
C ALA A 306 10.16 8.04 35.65
N VAL A 307 10.76 8.87 36.50
CA VAL A 307 12.23 9.01 36.63
C VAL A 307 12.91 7.67 36.94
N GLU A 308 12.36 6.88 37.87
CA GLU A 308 12.93 5.58 38.21
C GLU A 308 12.81 4.57 37.06
N GLN A 309 11.64 4.50 36.41
CA GLN A 309 11.37 3.54 35.34
C GLN A 309 12.13 3.88 34.06
N VAL A 310 12.25 5.15 33.72
CA VAL A 310 13.06 5.63 32.58
C VAL A 310 14.54 5.32 32.84
N ARG A 311 15.03 5.51 34.07
CA ARG A 311 16.42 5.17 34.43
C ARG A 311 16.71 3.68 34.20
N LYS A 312 15.76 2.80 34.56
CA LYS A 312 15.87 1.36 34.30
C LYS A 312 15.86 1.04 32.81
N LEU A 313 14.93 1.64 32.05
CA LEU A 313 14.85 1.46 30.60
C LEU A 313 16.16 1.87 29.92
N PHE A 314 16.65 3.07 30.20
CA PHE A 314 17.88 3.61 29.63
C PHE A 314 19.08 2.73 29.95
N ALA A 315 19.25 2.30 31.20
CA ALA A 315 20.34 1.39 31.59
C ALA A 315 20.32 0.03 30.85
N ALA A 316 19.15 -0.40 30.35
CA ALA A 316 19.01 -1.63 29.59
C ALA A 316 19.19 -1.43 28.06
N LEU A 317 19.22 -0.20 27.56
CA LEU A 317 19.54 0.09 26.17
C LEU A 317 21.04 -0.11 25.96
N LYS A 318 21.43 -0.74 24.83
CA LYS A 318 22.85 -0.81 24.43
C LYS A 318 22.99 -0.19 23.06
N TRP A 319 23.80 0.86 22.95
CA TRP A 319 24.20 1.43 21.69
C TRP A 319 25.73 1.41 21.65
N GLN A 320 26.32 0.44 20.96
CA GLN A 320 27.76 0.17 21.07
C GLN A 320 28.57 0.84 19.97
N SER A 321 28.02 0.92 18.76
CA SER A 321 28.69 1.50 17.59
C SER A 321 27.83 2.59 16.95
N ALA A 322 28.43 3.38 16.06
CA ALA A 322 27.75 4.33 15.20
C ALA A 322 28.56 4.42 13.89
N PRO A 323 28.52 3.37 13.05
CA PRO A 323 29.38 3.28 11.89
C PRO A 323 29.02 4.33 10.85
N GLN A 324 30.02 4.73 10.08
CA GLN A 324 29.83 5.60 8.93
C GLN A 324 29.27 4.78 7.78
N LEU A 325 28.21 5.26 7.14
CA LEU A 325 27.51 4.53 6.08
C LEU A 325 27.85 5.03 4.67
N PHE A 326 28.76 5.99 4.54
CA PHE A 326 29.28 6.44 3.26
C PHE A 326 30.68 7.03 3.43
N ARG A 327 31.46 7.01 2.35
CA ARG A 327 32.88 7.42 2.36
C ARG A 327 33.03 8.93 2.16
N GLU A 328 32.82 9.38 0.92
CA GLU A 328 33.00 10.78 0.50
C GLU A 328 31.69 11.42 0.05
N ARG A 329 30.92 10.68 -0.76
CA ARG A 329 29.64 11.12 -1.32
C ARG A 329 28.49 10.51 -0.56
N THR A 330 27.48 11.31 -0.24
CA THR A 330 26.31 10.79 0.47
C THR A 330 25.45 9.90 -0.44
N MET A 331 24.66 8.97 0.10
CA MET A 331 23.78 8.16 -0.76
C MET A 331 22.74 9.02 -1.46
N ALA A 332 22.27 10.11 -0.85
CA ALA A 332 21.39 11.07 -1.51
C ALA A 332 22.06 11.74 -2.73
N GLU A 333 23.34 12.12 -2.64
CA GLU A 333 24.11 12.65 -3.76
C GLU A 333 24.31 11.60 -4.87
N GLN A 334 24.66 10.37 -4.50
CA GLN A 334 24.83 9.26 -5.46
C GLN A 334 23.52 8.94 -6.19
N ASN A 335 22.40 8.88 -5.45
CA ASN A 335 21.06 8.64 -6.01
C ASN A 335 20.65 9.74 -7.00
N ARG A 336 20.91 11.01 -6.69
CA ARG A 336 20.59 12.13 -7.59
C ARG A 336 21.33 12.02 -8.93
N ASP A 337 22.61 11.65 -8.90
CA ASP A 337 23.39 11.45 -10.13
C ASP A 337 22.85 10.28 -10.95
N MET A 338 22.57 9.13 -10.31
CA MET A 338 21.97 7.98 -10.98
C MET A 338 20.64 8.32 -11.64
N ASP A 339 19.77 9.06 -10.94
CA ASP A 339 18.47 9.50 -11.48
C ASP A 339 18.62 10.43 -12.67
N SER A 340 19.57 11.36 -12.60
CA SER A 340 19.82 12.30 -13.69
C SER A 340 20.14 11.57 -15.00
N HIS A 341 20.90 10.47 -14.93
CA HIS A 341 21.19 9.62 -16.07
C HIS A 341 20.03 8.71 -16.44
N TRP A 342 19.40 8.06 -15.47
CA TRP A 342 18.29 7.13 -15.72
C TRP A 342 17.10 7.79 -16.42
N ASN A 343 16.85 9.06 -16.11
CA ASN A 343 15.77 9.84 -16.70
C ASN A 343 16.06 10.29 -18.14
N THR A 344 17.28 10.08 -18.65
CA THR A 344 17.65 10.44 -20.02
C THR A 344 17.58 9.25 -20.97
N PRO A 345 17.15 9.46 -22.24
CA PRO A 345 17.23 8.47 -23.31
C PRO A 345 18.59 7.76 -23.35
N GLY A 346 18.61 6.44 -23.19
CA GLY A 346 19.85 5.65 -23.22
C GLY A 346 20.77 5.78 -21.99
N GLY A 347 20.46 6.62 -21.01
CA GLY A 347 21.30 6.86 -19.83
C GLY A 347 21.29 5.73 -18.79
N TRP A 348 20.47 4.69 -18.98
CA TRP A 348 20.40 3.50 -18.13
C TRP A 348 21.75 2.79 -17.96
N SER A 349 22.61 2.81 -18.99
CA SER A 349 23.94 2.19 -18.91
C SER A 349 24.82 2.94 -17.92
N LYS A 350 24.78 4.28 -17.95
CA LYS A 350 25.58 5.11 -17.05
C LYS A 350 25.06 5.06 -15.61
N ALA A 351 23.74 5.08 -15.45
CA ALA A 351 23.10 4.89 -14.15
C ALA A 351 23.52 3.55 -13.50
N ALA A 352 23.59 2.47 -14.29
CA ALA A 352 24.05 1.17 -13.80
C ALA A 352 25.54 1.15 -13.40
N GLU A 353 26.42 1.82 -14.16
CA GLU A 353 27.83 1.97 -13.78
C GLU A 353 28.00 2.69 -12.43
N LEU A 354 27.24 3.77 -12.24
CA LEU A 354 27.23 4.50 -10.97
C LEU A 354 26.63 3.65 -9.84
N ALA A 355 25.59 2.88 -10.12
CA ALA A 355 24.99 1.97 -9.15
C ALA A 355 25.96 0.87 -8.70
N GLU A 356 26.77 0.32 -9.61
CA GLU A 356 27.84 -0.63 -9.26
C GLU A 356 28.87 0.01 -8.31
N GLN A 357 29.23 1.28 -8.52
CA GLN A 357 30.16 2.02 -7.67
C GLN A 357 29.58 2.32 -6.28
N ALA A 358 28.26 2.54 -6.21
CA ALA A 358 27.52 2.87 -5.00
C ALA A 358 27.24 1.66 -4.09
N LYS A 359 27.33 0.41 -4.60
CA LYS A 359 27.03 -0.82 -3.85
C LYS A 359 27.65 -0.89 -2.45
N PRO A 360 28.92 -0.53 -2.23
CA PRO A 360 29.52 -0.63 -0.90
C PRO A 360 28.92 0.32 0.14
N ASP A 361 28.20 1.36 -0.31
CA ASP A 361 27.60 2.38 0.55
C ASP A 361 26.09 2.12 0.77
N ALA A 362 25.52 1.08 0.12
CA ALA A 362 24.11 0.69 0.24
C ALA A 362 23.90 -0.35 1.35
N PHE A 363 23.14 0.02 2.37
CA PHE A 363 22.86 -0.83 3.54
C PHE A 363 21.36 -1.09 3.74
N PHE A 364 20.51 -0.17 3.31
CA PHE A 364 19.06 -0.26 3.48
C PHE A 364 18.38 -1.04 2.34
N SER A 365 17.23 -1.66 2.61
CA SER A 365 16.54 -2.48 1.61
C SER A 365 16.15 -1.68 0.38
N GLU A 366 15.66 -0.43 0.54
CA GLU A 366 15.38 0.45 -0.59
C GLU A 366 16.63 0.74 -1.44
N GLU A 367 17.76 1.03 -0.80
CA GLU A 367 19.02 1.33 -1.51
C GLU A 367 19.47 0.14 -2.32
N ILE A 368 19.51 -1.04 -1.70
CA ILE A 368 19.87 -2.30 -2.36
C ILE A 368 18.91 -2.54 -3.53
N ALA A 369 17.60 -2.46 -3.29
CA ALA A 369 16.59 -2.71 -4.29
C ALA A 369 16.73 -1.77 -5.50
N ARG A 370 16.98 -0.49 -5.25
CA ARG A 370 17.20 0.54 -6.27
C ARG A 370 18.46 0.30 -7.07
N LEU A 371 19.61 0.10 -6.41
CA LEU A 371 20.88 -0.15 -7.11
C LEU A 371 20.79 -1.39 -7.99
N GLN A 372 20.24 -2.49 -7.46
CA GLN A 372 20.05 -3.72 -8.21
C GLN A 372 19.06 -3.52 -9.38
N THR A 373 18.04 -2.68 -9.23
CA THR A 373 17.13 -2.34 -10.33
C THR A 373 17.88 -1.67 -11.48
N PHE A 374 18.71 -0.65 -11.22
CA PHE A 374 19.51 0.02 -12.27
C PHE A 374 20.38 -0.98 -13.04
N ILE A 375 21.10 -1.83 -12.30
CA ILE A 375 22.05 -2.80 -12.85
C ILE A 375 21.32 -3.87 -13.67
N GLY A 376 20.25 -4.43 -13.10
CA GLY A 376 19.50 -5.52 -13.72
C GLY A 376 18.82 -5.09 -15.01
N VAL A 377 18.26 -3.88 -15.05
CA VAL A 377 17.69 -3.33 -16.28
C VAL A 377 18.76 -3.07 -17.34
N ALA A 378 19.93 -2.55 -16.95
CA ALA A 378 21.03 -2.38 -17.91
C ALA A 378 21.52 -3.71 -18.49
N GLN A 379 21.64 -4.76 -17.67
CA GLN A 379 21.98 -6.10 -18.11
C GLN A 379 20.91 -6.67 -19.06
N TYR A 380 19.62 -6.48 -18.73
CA TYR A 380 18.51 -6.88 -19.59
C TYR A 380 18.59 -6.20 -20.96
N ARG A 381 18.82 -4.88 -20.99
CA ARG A 381 18.91 -4.09 -22.23
C ARG A 381 20.09 -4.51 -23.11
N ARG A 382 21.17 -5.03 -22.52
CA ARG A 382 22.32 -5.62 -23.23
C ARG A 382 22.10 -7.09 -23.66
N GLY A 383 20.96 -7.68 -23.34
CA GLY A 383 20.62 -9.07 -23.66
C GLY A 383 21.20 -10.11 -22.68
N ALA A 384 21.81 -9.70 -21.57
CA ALA A 384 22.40 -10.60 -20.58
C ALA A 384 21.32 -11.13 -19.59
N LEU A 385 20.36 -11.90 -20.09
CA LEU A 385 19.14 -12.28 -19.36
C LEU A 385 19.41 -13.04 -18.05
N ASP A 386 20.41 -13.92 -17.99
CA ASP A 386 20.72 -14.68 -16.77
C ASP A 386 21.35 -13.82 -15.67
N ALA A 387 22.18 -12.84 -16.06
CA ALA A 387 22.71 -11.87 -15.11
C ALA A 387 21.60 -10.94 -14.62
N ALA A 388 20.80 -10.41 -15.56
CA ALA A 388 19.66 -9.55 -15.28
C ALA A 388 18.67 -10.22 -14.32
N ARG A 389 18.38 -11.51 -14.52
CA ARG A 389 17.56 -12.30 -13.62
C ARG A 389 18.11 -12.27 -12.19
N ARG A 390 19.34 -12.73 -11.97
CA ARG A 390 19.92 -12.82 -10.62
C ARG A 390 19.89 -11.47 -9.90
N THR A 391 20.20 -10.40 -10.63
CA THR A 391 20.20 -9.04 -10.10
C THR A 391 18.77 -8.53 -9.81
N LEU A 392 17.82 -8.74 -10.71
CA LEU A 392 16.43 -8.29 -10.52
C LEU A 392 15.68 -9.12 -9.46
N ASP A 393 16.02 -10.40 -9.29
CA ASP A 393 15.48 -11.25 -8.22
C ASP A 393 15.87 -10.67 -6.84
N LEU A 394 17.13 -10.22 -6.69
CA LEU A 394 17.58 -9.49 -5.49
C LEU A 394 16.86 -8.16 -5.31
N ALA A 395 16.60 -7.43 -6.40
CA ALA A 395 15.87 -6.16 -6.35
C ALA A 395 14.43 -6.38 -5.87
N VAL A 396 13.70 -7.31 -6.47
CA VAL A 396 12.30 -7.62 -6.13
C VAL A 396 12.18 -8.09 -4.68
N LEU A 397 13.11 -8.93 -4.21
CA LEU A 397 13.14 -9.35 -2.81
C LEU A 397 13.33 -8.16 -1.87
N ALA A 398 14.32 -7.31 -2.12
CA ALA A 398 14.59 -6.15 -1.28
C ALA A 398 13.45 -5.11 -1.29
N TRP A 399 12.73 -4.95 -2.41
CA TRP A 399 11.51 -4.14 -2.45
C TRP A 399 10.34 -4.75 -1.64
N GLY A 400 10.30 -6.07 -1.49
CA GLY A 400 9.28 -6.79 -0.71
C GLY A 400 9.43 -6.63 0.81
N ASP A 401 10.65 -6.39 1.30
CA ASP A 401 10.98 -6.29 2.73
C ASP A 401 10.75 -4.88 3.26
N GLY A 402 9.51 -4.59 3.67
CA GLY A 402 9.16 -3.39 4.47
C GLY A 402 9.45 -2.04 3.81
N SER A 403 9.86 -1.99 2.54
CA SER A 403 10.29 -0.77 1.85
C SER A 403 9.13 0.10 1.41
N ALA A 404 9.31 1.42 1.53
CA ALA A 404 8.49 2.38 0.82
C ALA A 404 8.72 2.15 -0.68
N LYS A 405 7.73 1.55 -1.35
CA LYS A 405 7.84 1.16 -2.76
C LYS A 405 7.94 2.42 -3.61
N ASN A 406 9.14 2.77 -4.05
CA ASN A 406 9.33 3.83 -5.02
C ASN A 406 8.68 3.39 -6.34
N GLU A 407 7.60 4.08 -6.73
CA GLU A 407 6.73 3.65 -7.81
C GLU A 407 7.49 3.34 -9.10
N LYS A 408 8.47 4.17 -9.43
CA LYS A 408 9.22 4.05 -10.67
C LYS A 408 10.12 2.81 -10.70
N PHE A 409 10.89 2.59 -9.64
CA PHE A 409 11.91 1.53 -9.61
C PHE A 409 11.33 0.18 -9.28
N TYR A 410 10.36 0.11 -8.36
CA TYR A 410 9.69 -1.14 -8.06
C TYR A 410 8.94 -1.68 -9.26
N LYS A 411 8.22 -0.81 -9.98
CA LYS A 411 7.61 -1.11 -11.28
C LYS A 411 8.64 -1.68 -12.24
N ALA A 412 9.75 -0.99 -12.46
CA ALA A 412 10.79 -1.47 -13.36
C ALA A 412 11.32 -2.86 -12.94
N ALA A 413 11.62 -3.07 -11.66
CA ALA A 413 12.13 -4.35 -11.16
C ALA A 413 11.19 -5.51 -11.48
N LEU A 414 9.91 -5.38 -11.10
CA LEU A 414 8.87 -6.36 -11.43
C LEU A 414 8.71 -6.55 -12.93
N ASP A 415 8.81 -5.46 -13.70
CA ASP A 415 8.55 -5.49 -15.12
C ASP A 415 9.55 -6.32 -15.91
N TYR A 416 10.82 -6.02 -15.70
CA TYR A 416 11.88 -6.73 -16.38
C TYR A 416 12.05 -8.16 -15.82
N ALA A 417 11.83 -8.38 -14.51
CA ALA A 417 11.86 -9.72 -13.93
C ALA A 417 10.77 -10.62 -14.55
N ALA A 418 9.54 -10.14 -14.67
CA ALA A 418 8.44 -10.89 -15.26
C ALA A 418 8.68 -11.18 -16.75
N ASP A 419 9.20 -10.22 -17.51
CA ASP A 419 9.53 -10.44 -18.91
C ASP A 419 10.67 -11.45 -19.12
N ILE A 420 11.71 -11.41 -18.28
CA ILE A 420 12.77 -12.43 -18.29
C ILE A 420 12.18 -13.82 -17.98
N ALA A 421 11.31 -13.93 -16.97
CA ALA A 421 10.67 -15.19 -16.61
C ALA A 421 9.87 -15.78 -17.79
N TYR A 422 9.08 -14.98 -18.49
CA TYR A 422 8.37 -15.42 -19.71
C TYR A 422 9.31 -15.89 -20.83
N ARG A 423 10.39 -15.13 -21.10
CA ARG A 423 11.37 -15.51 -22.14
C ARG A 423 12.07 -16.82 -21.83
N GLN A 424 12.26 -17.09 -20.54
CA GLN A 424 12.87 -18.31 -20.03
C GLN A 424 11.86 -19.43 -19.75
N ARG A 425 10.59 -19.28 -20.18
CA ARG A 425 9.51 -20.27 -19.99
C ARG A 425 9.20 -20.61 -18.52
N ARG A 426 9.44 -19.67 -17.62
CA ARG A 426 9.09 -19.76 -16.19
C ARG A 426 7.73 -19.12 -15.93
N ASP A 427 6.69 -19.65 -16.58
CA ASP A 427 5.38 -19.00 -16.68
C ASP A 427 4.71 -18.79 -15.31
N THR A 428 4.81 -19.74 -14.39
CA THR A 428 4.25 -19.62 -13.03
C THR A 428 4.84 -18.43 -12.28
N GLU A 429 6.15 -18.22 -12.39
CA GLU A 429 6.85 -17.11 -11.75
C GLU A 429 6.51 -15.78 -12.43
N ALA A 430 6.44 -15.78 -13.77
CA ALA A 430 6.04 -14.60 -14.52
C ALA A 430 4.62 -14.13 -14.15
N VAL A 431 3.68 -15.07 -13.97
CA VAL A 431 2.32 -14.78 -13.50
C VAL A 431 2.33 -14.23 -12.08
N ALA A 432 3.13 -14.81 -11.17
CA ALA A 432 3.25 -14.32 -9.80
C ALA A 432 3.78 -12.88 -9.75
N LEU A 433 4.82 -12.55 -10.52
CA LEU A 433 5.38 -11.20 -10.60
C LEU A 433 4.39 -10.19 -11.19
N ASN A 434 3.64 -10.57 -12.23
CA ASN A 434 2.59 -9.69 -12.79
C ASN A 434 1.41 -9.49 -11.83
N ARG A 435 1.09 -10.49 -11.01
CA ARG A 435 0.09 -10.37 -9.97
C ARG A 435 0.51 -9.36 -8.92
N THR A 436 1.71 -9.51 -8.36
CA THR A 436 2.27 -8.53 -7.42
C THR A 436 2.27 -7.13 -8.02
N PHE A 437 2.57 -6.99 -9.32
CA PHE A 437 2.52 -5.69 -10.00
C PHE A 437 1.10 -5.12 -10.08
N ILE A 438 0.12 -5.89 -10.55
CA ILE A 438 -1.27 -5.44 -10.75
C ILE A 438 -1.93 -5.10 -9.41
N GLU A 439 -1.72 -5.92 -8.39
CA GLU A 439 -2.23 -5.67 -7.03
C GLU A 439 -1.63 -4.40 -6.43
N TRP A 440 -0.36 -4.13 -6.70
CA TRP A 440 0.33 -2.95 -6.16
C TRP A 440 -0.11 -1.63 -6.81
N GLN A 441 -0.54 -1.65 -8.07
CA GLN A 441 -0.90 -0.44 -8.80
C GLN A 441 -2.23 0.20 -8.36
N GLU A 442 -2.92 -0.31 -7.32
CA GLU A 442 -4.20 0.19 -6.75
C GLU A 442 -4.93 1.18 -7.68
N SER A 443 -5.63 0.65 -8.70
CA SER A 443 -6.35 1.47 -9.67
C SER A 443 -7.85 1.20 -9.57
N ASP A 444 -8.68 2.22 -9.80
CA ASP A 444 -10.14 2.09 -10.00
C ASP A 444 -10.48 1.06 -11.09
N ALA A 445 -9.55 0.78 -12.01
CA ALA A 445 -9.64 -0.29 -13.00
C ALA A 445 -9.74 -1.70 -12.38
N SER A 446 -9.40 -1.88 -11.11
CA SER A 446 -9.46 -3.15 -10.40
C SER A 446 -10.84 -3.49 -9.83
N MET A 447 -11.80 -2.56 -9.82
CA MET A 447 -13.14 -2.86 -9.29
C MET A 447 -13.81 -4.00 -10.07
N GLY A 448 -14.04 -5.13 -9.38
CA GLY A 448 -14.59 -6.35 -9.97
C GLY A 448 -13.61 -7.14 -10.83
N TRP A 449 -12.34 -6.74 -10.91
CA TRP A 449 -11.28 -7.45 -11.63
C TRP A 449 -10.25 -8.05 -10.67
N GLY A 450 -9.74 -9.25 -11.00
CA GLY A 450 -8.72 -9.93 -10.21
C GLY A 450 -7.95 -10.98 -11.02
N ILE A 451 -6.88 -11.53 -10.45
CA ILE A 451 -6.13 -12.64 -11.07
C ILE A 451 -6.38 -13.89 -10.22
N PRO A 452 -7.32 -14.78 -10.62
CA PRO A 452 -7.58 -15.99 -9.86
C PRO A 452 -6.33 -16.85 -9.72
N LYS A 453 -6.26 -17.68 -8.67
CA LYS A 453 -5.10 -18.54 -8.43
C LYS A 453 -4.87 -19.49 -9.61
N GLY A 454 -3.65 -19.51 -10.14
CA GLY A 454 -3.29 -20.37 -11.28
C GLY A 454 -3.71 -19.84 -12.66
N GLU A 455 -4.38 -18.70 -12.73
CA GLU A 455 -4.77 -18.07 -13.99
C GLU A 455 -3.68 -17.14 -14.52
N ASN A 456 -3.48 -17.15 -15.84
CA ASN A 456 -2.62 -16.20 -16.57
C ASN A 456 -3.45 -15.09 -17.24
N ALA A 457 -4.51 -14.66 -16.56
CA ALA A 457 -5.41 -13.62 -17.04
C ALA A 457 -5.92 -12.76 -15.90
N PHE A 458 -6.13 -11.48 -16.19
CA PHE A 458 -6.90 -10.56 -15.37
C PHE A 458 -8.37 -10.69 -15.73
N VAL A 459 -9.18 -11.13 -14.77
CA VAL A 459 -10.55 -11.60 -14.98
C VAL A 459 -11.52 -10.65 -14.29
N ASN A 460 -12.55 -10.21 -15.02
CA ASN A 460 -13.66 -9.49 -14.44
C ASN A 460 -14.70 -10.50 -13.91
N HIS A 461 -14.94 -10.48 -12.59
CA HIS A 461 -15.83 -11.41 -11.91
C HIS A 461 -17.32 -11.17 -12.23
N TRP A 462 -17.72 -9.99 -12.70
CA TRP A 462 -19.11 -9.65 -13.01
C TRP A 462 -19.48 -9.92 -14.47
N ALA A 463 -18.57 -9.61 -15.39
CA ALA A 463 -18.79 -9.71 -16.83
C ALA A 463 -18.19 -10.99 -17.46
N GLY A 464 -17.36 -11.73 -16.71
CA GLY A 464 -16.64 -12.91 -17.22
C GLY A 464 -15.55 -12.58 -18.25
N MET A 465 -15.19 -11.30 -18.41
CA MET A 465 -14.15 -10.87 -19.35
C MET A 465 -12.77 -11.29 -18.88
N ARG A 466 -11.91 -11.73 -19.81
CA ARG A 466 -10.56 -12.23 -19.52
C ARG A 466 -9.53 -11.47 -20.35
N LEU A 467 -8.56 -10.87 -19.68
CA LEU A 467 -7.45 -10.14 -20.29
C LEU A 467 -6.14 -10.90 -20.01
N PRO A 468 -5.51 -11.50 -21.04
CA PRO A 468 -4.22 -12.16 -20.85
C PRO A 468 -3.19 -11.21 -20.25
N LEU A 469 -2.44 -11.65 -19.25
CA LEU A 469 -1.38 -10.83 -18.64
C LEU A 469 -0.24 -10.55 -19.64
N ARG A 470 -0.08 -11.42 -20.63
CA ARG A 470 0.89 -11.29 -21.72
C ARG A 470 0.37 -11.91 -23.01
N VAL A 471 0.70 -11.28 -24.13
CA VAL A 471 0.55 -11.82 -25.48
C VAL A 471 1.83 -11.53 -26.26
N GLY A 472 2.58 -12.58 -26.63
CA GLY A 472 3.86 -12.42 -27.31
C GLY A 472 4.87 -11.63 -26.45
N THR A 473 5.30 -10.47 -26.93
CA THR A 473 6.20 -9.52 -26.22
C THR A 473 5.45 -8.41 -25.48
N TYR A 474 4.13 -8.37 -25.61
CA TYR A 474 3.28 -7.35 -25.01
C TYR A 474 2.70 -7.83 -23.70
N ARG A 475 2.72 -6.98 -22.69
CA ARG A 475 2.16 -7.25 -21.37
C ARG A 475 1.03 -6.30 -21.01
N LEU A 476 0.09 -6.77 -20.22
CA LEU A 476 -1.03 -5.97 -19.74
C LEU A 476 -0.55 -4.88 -18.75
N ARG A 477 -1.21 -3.74 -18.81
CA ARG A 477 -1.07 -2.60 -17.91
C ARG A 477 -2.43 -2.01 -17.60
N LEU A 478 -2.57 -1.52 -16.37
CA LEU A 478 -3.78 -0.87 -15.90
C LEU A 478 -3.71 0.62 -16.25
N GLY A 479 -4.81 1.14 -16.79
CA GLY A 479 -5.09 2.59 -16.87
C GLY A 479 -6.20 2.93 -15.87
N ASP A 480 -7.21 3.64 -16.36
CA ASP A 480 -8.41 4.00 -15.60
C ASP A 480 -9.51 2.92 -15.71
N ALA A 481 -10.68 3.14 -15.08
CA ALA A 481 -11.82 2.22 -15.12
C ALA A 481 -12.11 1.68 -16.54
N ASN A 482 -11.99 0.36 -16.73
CA ASN A 482 -12.16 -0.36 -18.00
C ASN A 482 -11.24 0.08 -19.17
N HIS A 483 -10.17 0.81 -18.86
CA HIS A 483 -9.13 1.22 -19.80
C HIS A 483 -7.81 0.54 -19.46
N PHE A 484 -7.27 -0.20 -20.42
CA PHE A 484 -6.05 -0.97 -20.28
C PHE A 484 -5.10 -0.62 -21.43
N TYR A 485 -3.87 -1.08 -21.33
CA TYR A 485 -2.96 -1.06 -22.47
C TYR A 485 -2.03 -2.27 -22.44
N TYR A 486 -1.59 -2.65 -23.62
CA TYR A 486 -0.55 -3.65 -23.81
C TYR A 486 0.74 -2.95 -24.18
N GLU A 487 1.80 -3.18 -23.43
CA GLU A 487 3.10 -2.53 -23.63
C GLU A 487 4.18 -3.55 -23.98
N ASN A 488 5.01 -3.23 -24.97
CA ASN A 488 6.24 -3.95 -25.26
C ASN A 488 7.41 -3.24 -24.58
N LEU A 489 8.01 -3.88 -23.58
CA LEU A 489 9.10 -3.28 -22.77
C LEU A 489 10.38 -3.02 -23.57
N GLN A 490 10.62 -3.78 -24.64
CA GLN A 490 11.82 -3.60 -25.46
C GLN A 490 11.72 -2.35 -26.32
N THR A 491 10.59 -2.16 -26.99
CA THR A 491 10.40 -1.08 -27.97
C THR A 491 9.71 0.16 -27.37
N GLY A 492 9.03 0.02 -26.23
CA GLY A 492 8.16 1.07 -25.68
C GLY A 492 6.85 1.26 -26.46
N ALA A 493 6.55 0.36 -27.41
CA ALA A 493 5.30 0.39 -28.16
C ALA A 493 4.12 0.05 -27.25
N GLN A 494 3.03 0.79 -27.39
CA GLN A 494 1.82 0.63 -26.58
C GLN A 494 0.58 0.47 -27.46
N LEU A 495 -0.31 -0.41 -27.04
CA LEU A 495 -1.58 -0.72 -27.69
C LEU A 495 -2.70 -0.46 -26.68
N GLY A 496 -3.59 0.49 -26.96
CA GLY A 496 -4.64 0.86 -26.02
C GLY A 496 -5.82 -0.10 -26.10
N LEU A 497 -6.39 -0.48 -24.96
CA LEU A 497 -7.56 -1.34 -24.86
C LEU A 497 -8.65 -0.65 -24.05
N THR A 498 -9.89 -0.69 -24.52
CA THR A 498 -11.06 -0.32 -23.74
C THR A 498 -12.04 -1.48 -23.78
N VAL A 499 -12.62 -1.85 -22.64
CA VAL A 499 -13.58 -2.96 -22.53
C VAL A 499 -14.88 -2.50 -21.90
N GLY A 500 -15.94 -3.30 -22.03
CA GLY A 500 -17.23 -3.02 -21.38
C GLY A 500 -17.98 -1.78 -21.89
N LEU A 501 -17.66 -1.27 -23.10
CA LEU A 501 -18.40 -0.16 -23.69
C LEU A 501 -19.82 -0.61 -24.08
N ALA A 502 -20.80 0.29 -23.91
CA ALA A 502 -22.12 0.07 -24.49
C ALA A 502 -22.01 0.01 -26.02
N GLN A 503 -22.74 -0.91 -26.64
CA GLN A 503 -22.78 -0.99 -28.10
C GLN A 503 -23.48 0.24 -28.68
N SER A 504 -22.78 0.97 -29.53
CA SER A 504 -23.28 2.10 -30.31
C SER A 504 -23.35 1.75 -31.79
N SER A 505 -24.07 2.57 -32.56
CA SER A 505 -24.08 2.47 -34.02
C SER A 505 -22.69 2.74 -34.61
N ASP A 506 -22.46 2.26 -35.84
CA ASP A 506 -21.16 2.43 -36.52
C ASP A 506 -20.85 3.89 -36.78
N GLN A 507 -21.87 4.69 -37.12
CA GLN A 507 -21.72 6.12 -37.37
C GLN A 507 -21.30 6.89 -36.11
N GLU A 508 -21.88 6.56 -34.96
CA GLU A 508 -21.49 7.14 -33.67
C GLU A 508 -20.08 6.70 -33.27
N LEU A 509 -19.76 5.41 -33.46
CA LEU A 509 -18.44 4.89 -33.16
C LEU A 509 -17.37 5.55 -34.04
N GLU A 510 -17.59 5.66 -35.35
CA GLU A 510 -16.65 6.32 -36.26
C GLU A 510 -16.41 7.78 -35.86
N SER A 511 -17.49 8.53 -35.57
CA SER A 511 -17.39 9.91 -35.11
C SER A 511 -16.57 10.02 -33.82
N LEU A 512 -16.77 9.10 -32.88
CA LEU A 512 -16.01 9.04 -31.63
C LEU A 512 -14.53 8.72 -31.87
N LEU A 513 -14.21 7.76 -32.73
CA LEU A 513 -12.83 7.38 -33.05
C LEU A 513 -12.08 8.50 -33.79
N ARG A 514 -12.73 9.17 -34.74
CA ARG A 514 -12.19 10.35 -35.42
C ARG A 514 -11.94 11.48 -34.43
N ALA A 515 -12.90 11.79 -33.57
CA ALA A 515 -12.73 12.80 -32.53
C ALA A 515 -11.61 12.45 -31.54
N PHE A 516 -11.46 11.17 -31.18
CA PHE A 516 -10.36 10.70 -30.34
C PHE A 516 -9.00 10.92 -31.02
N MET A 517 -8.83 10.51 -32.28
CA MET A 517 -7.59 10.72 -33.03
C MET A 517 -7.22 12.20 -33.12
N THR A 518 -8.17 13.07 -33.45
CA THR A 518 -7.93 14.51 -33.54
C THR A 518 -7.63 15.13 -32.18
N LYS A 519 -8.49 14.91 -31.18
CA LYS A 519 -8.45 15.63 -29.90
C LYS A 519 -7.43 15.09 -28.90
N LYS A 520 -7.13 13.79 -28.95
CA LYS A 520 -6.26 13.12 -27.97
C LYS A 520 -4.90 12.74 -28.55
N LEU A 521 -4.83 12.38 -29.83
CA LEU A 521 -3.58 11.97 -30.46
C LEU A 521 -2.96 13.06 -31.36
N GLY A 522 -3.70 14.13 -31.65
CA GLY A 522 -3.25 15.18 -32.57
C GLY A 522 -3.08 14.66 -34.01
N LEU A 523 -3.88 13.67 -34.40
CA LEU A 523 -3.85 13.02 -35.71
C LEU A 523 -5.08 13.41 -36.55
N GLN A 524 -4.88 13.70 -37.82
CA GLN A 524 -5.95 13.85 -38.79
C GLN A 524 -6.27 12.49 -39.40
N ALA A 525 -7.53 12.04 -39.23
CA ALA A 525 -8.01 10.78 -39.78
C ALA A 525 -8.54 10.97 -41.20
N GLY A 526 -7.95 10.24 -42.15
CA GLY A 526 -8.33 10.18 -43.57
C GLY A 526 -9.33 9.06 -43.86
N GLU A 527 -9.08 8.33 -44.94
CA GLU A 527 -9.93 7.24 -45.43
C GLU A 527 -9.97 6.06 -44.43
N MET A 528 -11.15 5.45 -44.28
CA MET A 528 -11.38 4.31 -43.40
C MET A 528 -11.61 3.03 -44.22
N HIS A 529 -10.85 1.99 -43.89
CA HIS A 529 -10.97 0.66 -44.46
C HIS A 529 -11.53 -0.31 -43.42
N ILE A 530 -12.64 -0.99 -43.75
CA ILE A 530 -13.29 -1.95 -42.87
C ILE A 530 -13.00 -3.38 -43.37
N THR A 531 -12.54 -4.24 -42.48
CA THR A 531 -12.32 -5.67 -42.75
C THR A 531 -13.01 -6.53 -41.69
N LYS A 532 -13.48 -7.71 -42.10
CA LYS A 532 -14.07 -8.68 -41.17
C LYS A 532 -12.97 -9.24 -40.28
N PHE A 533 -13.19 -9.26 -38.97
CA PHE A 533 -12.33 -9.91 -38.00
C PHE A 533 -13.12 -11.04 -37.35
N SER A 534 -12.54 -12.23 -37.23
CA SER A 534 -13.21 -13.36 -36.59
C SER A 534 -12.56 -13.60 -35.23
N PRO A 535 -13.20 -13.20 -34.12
CA PRO A 535 -12.75 -13.50 -32.76
C PRO A 535 -12.61 -15.01 -32.58
N LYS A 536 -11.66 -15.47 -31.75
CA LYS A 536 -11.65 -16.87 -31.33
C LYS A 536 -12.97 -17.19 -30.60
N PRO A 537 -13.55 -18.38 -30.81
CA PRO A 537 -14.71 -18.80 -30.02
C PRO A 537 -14.30 -18.92 -28.55
N ALA A 538 -15.16 -18.44 -27.64
CA ALA A 538 -14.95 -18.61 -26.21
C ALA A 538 -15.01 -20.09 -25.83
N GLU A 539 -14.24 -20.47 -24.81
CA GLU A 539 -14.41 -21.77 -24.16
C GLU A 539 -15.75 -21.80 -23.40
N HIS A 540 -16.37 -22.98 -23.28
CA HIS A 540 -17.58 -23.21 -22.48
C HIS A 540 -18.90 -22.55 -22.95
N GLY A 541 -19.22 -22.61 -24.25
CA GLY A 541 -20.61 -22.41 -24.72
C GLY A 541 -21.12 -20.95 -24.62
N GLU A 542 -20.23 -19.97 -24.47
CA GLU A 542 -20.63 -18.57 -24.52
C GLU A 542 -21.08 -18.14 -25.93
N PRO A 543 -21.95 -17.10 -26.04
CA PRO A 543 -22.37 -16.54 -27.32
C PRO A 543 -21.18 -16.10 -28.19
N GLN A 544 -21.25 -16.41 -29.48
CA GLN A 544 -20.20 -16.11 -30.44
C GLN A 544 -19.98 -14.59 -30.53
N ALA A 545 -18.74 -14.15 -30.30
CA ALA A 545 -18.38 -12.76 -30.45
C ALA A 545 -18.32 -12.37 -31.94
N THR A 546 -18.79 -11.16 -32.26
CA THR A 546 -18.68 -10.60 -33.61
C THR A 546 -17.56 -9.59 -33.64
N GLY A 547 -16.66 -9.72 -34.61
CA GLY A 547 -15.48 -8.87 -34.73
C GLY A 547 -15.44 -8.11 -36.05
N ARG A 548 -14.82 -6.93 -35.99
CA ARG A 548 -14.45 -6.14 -37.16
C ARG A 548 -13.19 -5.36 -36.89
N LYS A 549 -12.47 -5.04 -37.97
CA LYS A 549 -11.26 -4.24 -37.91
C LYS A 549 -11.41 -3.02 -38.80
N TRP A 550 -11.21 -1.85 -38.22
CA TRP A 550 -11.22 -0.56 -38.93
C TRP A 550 -9.81 -0.01 -38.99
N GLU A 551 -9.34 0.39 -40.16
CA GLU A 551 -8.03 1.02 -40.36
C GLU A 551 -8.25 2.41 -40.95
N PHE A 552 -7.78 3.44 -40.26
CA PHE A 552 -7.78 4.82 -40.74
C PHE A 552 -6.38 5.19 -41.20
N ASP A 553 -6.26 5.73 -42.41
CA ASP A 553 -5.04 6.43 -42.79
C ASP A 553 -4.94 7.72 -41.97
N VAL A 554 -3.75 8.04 -41.44
CA VAL A 554 -3.58 9.19 -40.55
C VAL A 554 -2.37 10.04 -40.91
N THR A 555 -2.48 11.34 -40.67
CA THR A 555 -1.38 12.31 -40.81
C THR A 555 -1.30 13.21 -39.58
N LYS A 556 -0.19 13.94 -39.41
CA LYS A 556 -0.09 14.99 -38.38
C LYS A 556 -1.12 16.09 -38.66
N LEU A 557 -1.61 16.74 -37.60
CA LEU A 557 -2.39 17.96 -37.75
C LEU A 557 -1.54 19.11 -38.35
N PRO A 558 -2.14 20.02 -39.14
CA PRO A 558 -1.42 21.08 -39.85
C PRO A 558 -0.66 22.08 -38.97
N ASP A 559 -1.02 22.19 -37.68
CA ASP A 559 -0.45 23.12 -36.71
C ASP A 559 0.77 22.55 -35.94
N GLY A 560 1.22 21.34 -36.28
CA GLY A 560 2.50 20.76 -35.83
C GLY A 560 2.58 20.40 -34.34
N LYS A 561 1.50 20.54 -33.57
CA LYS A 561 1.50 20.32 -32.10
C LYS A 561 1.25 18.87 -31.65
N GLY A 562 1.18 17.91 -32.56
CA GLY A 562 0.88 16.51 -32.23
C GLY A 562 1.92 15.54 -32.79
N ALA A 563 2.28 14.53 -31.99
CA ALA A 563 3.11 13.37 -32.35
C ALA A 563 4.63 13.56 -32.38
N SER A 564 5.17 14.15 -31.32
CA SER A 564 6.56 13.95 -30.88
C SER A 564 6.61 13.99 -29.35
N GLU A 565 5.97 13.03 -28.69
CA GLU A 565 6.31 12.72 -27.30
C GLU A 565 7.44 11.70 -27.33
N GLU A 566 8.56 12.01 -26.67
CA GLU A 566 9.55 11.00 -26.34
C GLU A 566 8.84 9.91 -25.54
N ALA A 567 8.94 8.66 -25.98
CA ALA A 567 8.45 7.55 -25.18
C ALA A 567 9.21 7.58 -23.83
N PRO A 568 8.54 7.77 -22.68
CA PRO A 568 9.22 8.04 -21.41
C PRO A 568 10.17 6.92 -20.97
N ALA A 569 9.98 5.71 -21.50
CA ALA A 569 10.77 4.53 -21.18
C ALA A 569 11.98 4.31 -22.10
N THR A 570 12.01 4.89 -23.30
CA THR A 570 13.04 4.63 -24.32
C THR A 570 13.70 5.89 -24.85
N GLY A 571 13.07 7.05 -24.69
CA GLY A 571 13.57 8.32 -25.20
C GLY A 571 13.55 8.43 -26.72
N VAL A 572 12.92 7.46 -27.39
CA VAL A 572 12.72 7.48 -28.83
C VAL A 572 11.56 8.42 -29.14
N LEU A 573 11.78 9.37 -30.03
CA LEU A 573 10.71 10.19 -30.59
C LEU A 573 9.67 9.25 -31.22
N ARG A 574 8.44 9.28 -30.71
CA ARG A 574 7.34 8.57 -31.37
C ARG A 574 7.08 9.24 -32.72
N GLU A 575 7.53 8.58 -33.77
CA GLU A 575 7.17 8.93 -35.14
C GLU A 575 5.65 8.88 -35.31
N THR A 576 5.13 9.69 -36.23
CA THR A 576 3.69 9.67 -36.52
C THR A 576 3.33 8.36 -37.20
N PRO A 577 2.31 7.64 -36.69
CA PRO A 577 1.85 6.43 -37.36
C PRO A 577 1.33 6.76 -38.76
N ILE A 578 1.44 5.80 -39.68
CA ILE A 578 0.85 5.91 -41.02
C ILE A 578 -0.64 5.50 -41.01
N LYS A 579 -1.02 4.62 -40.08
CA LYS A 579 -2.41 4.18 -39.88
C LYS A 579 -2.75 4.04 -38.41
N MET A 580 -4.02 4.24 -38.07
CA MET A 580 -4.60 3.84 -36.80
C MET A 580 -5.55 2.66 -37.03
N ALA A 581 -5.27 1.53 -36.41
CA ALA A 581 -6.08 0.32 -36.51
C ALA A 581 -6.88 0.09 -35.22
N PHE A 582 -8.14 -0.30 -35.39
CA PHE A 582 -9.09 -0.57 -34.32
C PHE A 582 -9.70 -1.95 -34.52
N TRP A 583 -9.52 -2.84 -33.55
CA TRP A 583 -10.26 -4.11 -33.49
C TRP A 583 -11.43 -3.92 -32.54
N ILE A 584 -12.62 -4.08 -33.08
CA ILE A 584 -13.89 -3.91 -32.38
C ILE A 584 -14.51 -5.29 -32.22
N VAL A 585 -14.71 -5.70 -30.98
CA VAL A 585 -15.27 -7.01 -30.62
C VAL A 585 -16.51 -6.80 -29.78
N ASP A 586 -17.65 -7.25 -30.28
CA ASP A 586 -18.95 -7.15 -29.62
C ASP A 586 -19.34 -8.53 -29.04
N ARG A 587 -19.65 -8.58 -27.74
CA ARG A 587 -20.10 -9.79 -27.01
C ARG A 587 -21.13 -9.41 -25.94
N LYS A 588 -22.25 -10.13 -25.87
CA LYS A 588 -23.31 -9.96 -24.83
C LYS A 588 -23.74 -8.49 -24.60
N GLY A 589 -23.89 -7.70 -25.67
CA GLY A 589 -24.30 -6.28 -25.57
C GLY A 589 -23.20 -5.31 -25.13
N GLN A 590 -21.97 -5.80 -24.90
CA GLN A 590 -20.79 -5.00 -24.60
C GLN A 590 -19.81 -4.99 -25.78
N ARG A 591 -18.96 -3.97 -25.83
CA ARG A 591 -17.95 -3.72 -26.85
C ARG A 591 -16.57 -3.59 -26.23
N SER A 592 -15.61 -4.29 -26.82
CA SER A 592 -14.18 -4.13 -26.57
C SER A 592 -13.49 -3.52 -27.79
N LEU A 593 -12.55 -2.60 -27.54
CA LEU A 593 -11.86 -1.82 -28.55
C LEU A 593 -10.34 -1.88 -28.29
N LEU A 594 -9.62 -2.62 -29.12
CA LEU A 594 -8.15 -2.58 -29.17
C LEU A 594 -7.70 -1.56 -30.22
N ARG A 595 -6.77 -0.69 -29.84
CA ARG A 595 -6.30 0.48 -30.59
C ARG A 595 -4.79 0.33 -30.82
N ALA A 596 -4.36 0.36 -32.08
CA ALA A 596 -2.96 0.20 -32.45
C ALA A 596 -2.49 1.30 -33.42
N PRO A 597 -1.44 2.06 -33.08
CA PRO A 597 -0.71 2.87 -34.06
C PRO A 597 0.13 1.96 -34.94
N ILE A 598 -0.04 2.05 -36.26
CA ILE A 598 0.72 1.26 -37.23
C ILE A 598 1.82 2.14 -37.83
N MET A 599 3.07 1.69 -37.66
CA MET A 599 4.27 2.32 -38.20
C MET A 599 4.63 1.75 -39.58
N ASP A 600 5.47 2.46 -40.32
CA ASP A 600 6.05 1.97 -41.56
C ASP A 600 6.94 0.74 -41.25
N GLY A 601 6.63 -0.42 -41.85
CA GLY A 601 7.28 -1.72 -41.53
C GLY A 601 6.38 -2.80 -40.89
N GLY A 602 5.16 -2.47 -40.46
CA GLY A 602 4.09 -3.47 -40.24
C GLY A 602 4.15 -4.38 -39.00
N GLN A 603 5.22 -4.35 -38.20
CA GLN A 603 5.39 -5.22 -37.02
C GLN A 603 4.24 -5.06 -35.99
N THR A 604 3.84 -3.82 -35.68
CA THR A 604 2.75 -3.52 -34.73
C THR A 604 1.41 -4.11 -35.17
N LYS A 605 1.18 -4.28 -36.48
CA LYS A 605 -0.09 -4.85 -37.02
C LYS A 605 -0.22 -6.33 -36.70
N ALA A 606 0.87 -7.09 -36.80
CA ALA A 606 0.88 -8.53 -36.50
C ALA A 606 0.69 -8.77 -34.98
N GLU A 607 1.38 -7.99 -34.16
CA GLU A 607 1.31 -8.08 -32.71
C GLU A 607 -0.07 -7.66 -32.18
N ALA A 608 -0.65 -6.58 -32.70
CA ALA A 608 -2.02 -6.17 -32.35
C ALA A 608 -3.08 -7.20 -32.78
N ASN A 609 -2.89 -7.88 -33.92
CA ASN A 609 -3.76 -8.99 -34.33
C ASN A 609 -3.72 -10.16 -33.31
N LEU A 610 -2.54 -10.52 -32.79
CA LEU A 610 -2.42 -11.57 -31.78
C LEU A 610 -3.16 -11.20 -30.49
N ILE A 611 -3.06 -9.95 -30.06
CA ILE A 611 -3.78 -9.46 -28.88
C ILE A 611 -5.28 -9.46 -29.13
N ALA A 612 -5.76 -8.95 -30.26
CA ALA A 612 -7.17 -8.97 -30.61
C ALA A 612 -7.76 -10.39 -30.61
N GLN A 613 -6.99 -11.38 -31.09
CA GLN A 613 -7.38 -12.78 -31.03
C GLN A 613 -7.43 -13.34 -29.61
N ALA A 614 -6.53 -12.91 -28.73
CA ALA A 614 -6.46 -13.34 -27.34
C ALA A 614 -7.54 -12.68 -26.46
N LEU A 615 -7.98 -11.46 -26.78
CA LEU A 615 -9.12 -10.75 -26.16
C LEU A 615 -10.48 -11.38 -26.48
N SER A 616 -10.49 -12.38 -27.37
CA SER A 616 -11.70 -13.12 -27.74
C SER A 616 -11.94 -14.35 -26.85
N LEU A 617 -11.03 -14.66 -25.92
CA LEU A 617 -11.10 -15.80 -25.01
C LEU A 617 -11.96 -15.52 -23.79
#